data_AF-A0A950ULK1-F1
#
_entry.id   AF-A0A950ULK1-F1
#
_cell.length_a   1.000
_cell.length_b   1.000
_cell.length_c   1.000
_cell.angle_alpha   90.00
_cell.angle_beta   90.00
_cell.angle_gamma   90.00
#
_symmetry.space_group_name_H-M   'P 1'
#
loop_
_entity.id
_entity.type
_entity.pdbx_description
1 polymer ?
#
loop_
_entity_poly.entity_id
_entity_poly.type
_entity_poly.pdbx_seq_one_letter_code
_entity_poly.pdbx_strand_id
1 'polypeptide(L)'
;MRALSASAHTRISERDEDLRELKETAVRKGVSEAELIRRGVKMVICEERHWDEPAGLPILDSGDPTFAERADEILRQTGFDSSRNEGA
;
A
#
# COMPACT_ATOMS: atom_id res chain seq x y z
N MET A 1 22.03 -13.93 0.75
CA MET A 1 22.15 -12.64 0.03
C MET A 1 21.66 -11.54 0.94
N ARG A 2 22.45 -10.48 1.17
CA ARG A 2 22.06 -9.34 2.00
C ARG A 2 21.46 -8.28 1.07
N ALA A 3 20.17 -7.97 1.19
CA ALA A 3 19.56 -6.91 0.40
C ALA A 3 20.30 -5.60 0.70
N LEU A 4 20.90 -5.00 -0.32
CA LEU A 4 21.49 -3.66 -0.22
C LEU A 4 20.32 -2.68 -0.06
N SER A 5 20.16 -2.13 1.13
CA SER A 5 19.17 -1.08 1.36
C SER A 5 19.66 0.17 0.62
N ALA A 6 19.09 0.43 -0.56
CA ALA A 6 19.38 1.65 -1.31
C ALA A 6 18.76 2.84 -0.57
N SER A 7 19.59 3.79 -0.15
CA SER A 7 19.15 5.07 0.40
C SER A 7 19.45 6.16 -0.62
N ALA A 8 18.42 6.80 -1.15
CA ALA A 8 18.54 7.97 -2.01
C ALA A 8 18.27 9.25 -1.20
N HIS A 9 18.98 10.34 -1.51
CA HIS A 9 18.76 11.65 -0.92
C HIS A 9 18.20 12.61 -1.95
N THR A 10 17.05 13.20 -1.65
CA THR A 10 16.40 14.24 -2.46
C THR A 10 16.19 15.48 -1.58
N ARG A 11 16.55 16.65 -2.10
CA ARG A 11 16.25 17.93 -1.44
C ARG A 11 14.89 18.43 -1.93
N ILE A 12 14.02 18.75 -0.98
CA ILE A 12 12.70 19.36 -1.23
C ILE A 12 12.66 20.75 -0.61
N SER A 13 11.83 21.62 -1.16
CA SER A 13 11.60 22.98 -0.67
C SER A 13 10.12 23.11 -0.35
N GLU A 14 9.81 23.44 0.90
CA GLU A 14 8.44 23.61 1.42
C GLU A 14 8.27 25.02 1.97
N ARG A 15 7.02 25.43 2.22
CA ARG A 15 6.75 26.70 2.90
C ARG A 15 7.21 26.65 4.35
N ASP A 16 7.57 27.81 4.89
CA ASP A 16 8.07 27.93 6.27
C ASP A 16 7.05 27.45 7.31
N GLU A 17 5.75 27.66 7.05
CA GLU A 17 4.65 27.19 7.90
C GLU A 17 4.59 25.66 7.98
N ASP A 18 4.64 24.99 6.82
CA ASP A 18 4.56 23.54 6.69
C ASP A 18 5.80 22.87 7.33
N LEU A 19 6.99 23.45 7.12
CA LEU A 19 8.22 22.97 7.73
C LEU A 19 8.20 23.09 9.27
N ARG A 20 7.63 24.18 9.79
CA ARG A 20 7.49 24.36 11.23
C ARG A 20 6.54 23.32 11.83
N GLU A 21 5.39 23.10 11.21
CA GLU A 21 4.42 22.10 11.67
C GLU A 21 4.99 20.67 11.63
N LEU A 22 5.76 20.35 10.58
CA LEU A 22 6.47 19.07 10.47
C LEU A 22 7.44 18.86 11.65
N LYS A 23 8.23 19.89 11.98
CA LYS A 23 9.20 19.86 13.08
C LYS A 23 8.52 19.68 14.43
N GLU A 24 7.48 20.46 14.71
CA GLU A 24 6.70 20.36 15.96
C GLU A 24 6.07 18.96 16.11
N THR A 25 5.57 18.41 15.00
CA THR A 25 4.99 17.06 14.98
C THR A 25 6.05 15.98 15.19
N ALA A 26 7.24 16.11 14.60
CA ALA A 26 8.36 15.19 14.78
C ALA A 26 8.79 15.12 16.26
N VAL A 27 8.94 16.29 16.91
CA VAL A 27 9.24 16.39 18.35
C VAL A 27 8.14 15.74 19.18
N ARG A 28 6.88 16.09 18.94
CA ARG A 28 5.72 15.55 19.68
C ARG A 28 5.61 14.02 19.56
N LYS A 29 6.02 13.46 18.42
CA LYS A 29 5.97 12.01 18.16
C LYS A 29 7.27 11.28 18.52
N GLY A 30 8.34 11.99 18.85
CA GLY A 30 9.65 11.38 19.16
C GLY A 30 10.30 10.69 17.95
N VAL A 31 10.09 11.19 16.74
CA VAL A 31 10.65 10.63 15.49
C VAL A 31 11.37 11.71 14.68
N SER A 32 12.18 11.31 13.69
CA SER A 32 12.82 12.26 12.77
C SER A 32 11.84 12.86 11.75
N GLU A 33 12.10 14.08 11.28
CA GLU A 33 11.36 14.69 10.15
C GLU A 33 11.37 13.75 8.92
N ALA A 34 12.51 13.14 8.64
CA ALA A 34 12.67 12.19 7.53
C ALA A 34 11.76 10.95 7.68
N GLU A 35 11.45 10.52 8.90
CA GLU A 35 10.52 9.40 9.13
C GLU A 35 9.08 9.80 8.79
N LEU A 36 8.67 11.00 9.15
CA LEU A 36 7.35 11.52 8.78
C LEU A 36 7.24 11.71 7.26
N ILE A 37 8.27 12.23 6.61
CA ILE A 37 8.32 12.37 5.15
C ILE A 37 8.24 10.99 4.47
N ARG A 38 9.02 10.00 4.94
CA ARG A 38 8.95 8.61 4.40
C ARG A 38 7.53 8.04 4.51
N ARG A 39 6.85 8.28 5.63
CA ARG A 39 5.45 7.87 5.79
C ARG A 39 4.54 8.60 4.82
N GLY A 40 4.68 9.92 4.67
CA GLY A 40 3.95 10.73 3.69
C GLY A 40 4.07 10.17 2.28
N VAL A 41 5.29 9.97 1.81
CA VAL A 41 5.58 9.38 0.49
C VAL A 41 4.91 8.01 0.33
N LYS A 42 5.02 7.14 1.34
CA LYS A 42 4.40 5.82 1.29
C LYS A 42 2.87 5.89 1.20
N MET A 43 2.24 6.84 1.90
CA MET A 43 0.79 7.04 1.84
C MET A 43 0.36 7.44 0.43
N VAL A 44 1.02 8.43 -0.17
CA VAL A 44 0.73 8.88 -1.54
C VAL A 44 0.94 7.75 -2.55
N ILE A 45 2.02 6.96 -2.43
CA ILE A 45 2.24 5.78 -3.28
C ILE A 45 1.08 4.79 -3.14
N CYS A 46 0.58 4.55 -1.92
CA CYS A 46 -0.54 3.65 -1.71
C CYS A 46 -1.86 4.17 -2.26
N GLU A 47 -2.09 5.49 -2.20
CA GLU A 47 -3.27 6.17 -2.73
C GLU A 47 -3.31 6.10 -4.26
N GLU A 48 -2.20 6.41 -4.91
CA GLU A 48 -2.05 6.42 -6.36
C GLU A 48 -1.80 5.03 -6.96
N ARG A 49 -1.73 3.99 -6.12
CA ARG A 49 -1.56 2.61 -6.59
C ARG A 49 -2.85 2.11 -7.22
N HIS A 50 -3.01 2.43 -8.49
CA HIS A 50 -3.96 1.77 -9.36
C HIS A 50 -3.42 0.39 -9.74
N TRP A 51 -4.28 -0.62 -9.70
CA TRP A 51 -4.00 -1.89 -10.36
C TRP A 51 -4.22 -1.64 -11.86
N ASP A 52 -3.14 -1.61 -12.64
CA ASP A 52 -3.19 -1.30 -14.08
C ASP A 52 -4.08 -2.27 -14.88
N GLU A 53 -4.32 -3.47 -14.35
CA GLU A 53 -5.20 -4.47 -14.93
C GLU A 53 -6.36 -4.82 -13.96
N PRO A 54 -7.59 -5.03 -14.48
CA PRO A 54 -8.66 -5.61 -13.69
C PRO A 54 -8.16 -6.92 -13.08
N ALA A 55 -8.43 -7.15 -11.79
CA ALA A 55 -7.93 -8.31 -11.06
C ALA A 55 -8.43 -9.68 -11.62
N GLY A 56 -9.20 -9.69 -12.71
CA GLY A 56 -9.79 -10.88 -13.30
C GLY A 56 -10.80 -11.56 -12.39
N LEU A 57 -11.14 -10.93 -11.25
CA LEU A 57 -12.05 -11.48 -10.26
C LEU A 57 -13.50 -11.27 -10.70
N PRO A 58 -14.38 -12.23 -10.40
CA PRO A 58 -15.79 -12.10 -10.71
C PRO A 58 -16.40 -11.01 -9.81
N ILE A 59 -17.37 -10.26 -10.34
CA ILE A 59 -18.18 -9.36 -9.51
C ILE A 59 -19.08 -10.24 -8.64
N LEU A 60 -18.90 -10.11 -7.33
CA LEU A 60 -19.63 -10.91 -6.35
C LEU A 60 -20.94 -10.20 -5.98
N ASP A 61 -22.04 -10.94 -6.00
CA ASP A 61 -23.31 -10.48 -5.43
C ASP A 61 -23.28 -10.76 -3.91
N SER A 62 -23.15 -9.70 -3.11
CA SER A 62 -23.11 -9.80 -1.65
C SER A 62 -24.46 -10.17 -1.01
N GLY A 63 -25.53 -10.31 -1.81
CA GLY A 63 -26.86 -10.69 -1.36
C GLY A 63 -27.10 -12.19 -1.18
N ASP A 64 -26.17 -13.06 -1.63
CA ASP A 64 -26.32 -14.51 -1.50
C ASP A 64 -25.70 -15.04 -0.19
N PRO A 65 -26.51 -15.52 0.78
CA PRO A 65 -26.01 -16.04 2.05
C PRO A 65 -25.21 -17.33 1.91
N THR A 66 -25.31 -18.04 0.78
CA THR A 66 -24.55 -19.27 0.49
C THR A 66 -23.25 -18.99 -0.26
N PHE A 67 -22.93 -17.72 -0.54
CA PHE A 67 -21.76 -17.32 -1.30
C PHE A 67 -20.45 -17.87 -0.69
N ALA A 68 -20.30 -17.76 0.63
CA ALA A 68 -19.08 -18.19 1.32
C ALA A 68 -18.79 -19.69 1.12
N GLU A 69 -19.81 -20.52 0.99
CA GLU A 69 -19.68 -21.97 0.79
C GLU A 69 -19.23 -22.33 -0.63
N ARG A 70 -19.37 -21.40 -1.59
CA ARG A 70 -19.08 -21.61 -3.02
C ARG A 70 -17.93 -20.75 -3.54
N ALA A 71 -17.28 -19.97 -2.68
CA ALA A 71 -16.22 -19.05 -3.05
C ALA A 71 -15.07 -19.77 -3.80
N ASP A 72 -14.66 -20.94 -3.32
CA ASP A 72 -13.59 -21.75 -3.93
C ASP A 72 -13.94 -22.26 -5.34
N GLU A 73 -15.22 -22.52 -5.60
CA GLU A 73 -15.71 -22.91 -6.92
C GLU A 73 -15.69 -21.72 -7.89
N ILE A 74 -16.21 -20.58 -7.42
CA ILE A 74 -16.32 -19.34 -8.19
C ILE A 74 -14.93 -18.83 -8.60
N LEU A 75 -13.96 -18.84 -7.70
CA LEU A 75 -12.59 -18.41 -7.99
C LEU A 75 -11.86 -19.34 -8.97
N ARG A 76 -12.16 -20.64 -8.93
CA ARG A 76 -11.55 -21.61 -9.87
C ARG A 76 -11.99 -21.35 -11.32
N GLN A 77 -13.22 -20.87 -11.51
CA GLN A 77 -13.79 -20.56 -12.82
C GLN A 77 -13.16 -19.32 -13.46
N THR A 78 -12.59 -18.41 -12.66
CA THR A 78 -11.91 -17.21 -13.19
C THR A 78 -10.43 -17.44 -13.50
N GLY A 79 -9.92 -18.66 -13.32
CA GLY A 79 -8.49 -18.96 -13.50
C GLY A 79 -7.60 -18.34 -12.44
N PHE A 80 -8.18 -17.90 -11.31
CA PHE A 80 -7.44 -17.40 -10.16
C PHE A 80 -6.73 -18.57 -9.48
N ASP A 81 -5.43 -18.70 -9.71
CA ASP A 81 -4.62 -19.79 -9.17
C ASP A 81 -3.97 -19.39 -7.84
N SER A 82 -4.46 -19.96 -6.73
CA SER A 82 -3.91 -19.75 -5.39
C SER A 82 -2.50 -20.34 -5.21
N SER A 83 -2.01 -21.15 -6.16
CA SER A 83 -0.68 -21.79 -6.11
C SER A 83 0.47 -20.80 -6.32
N ARG A 84 0.19 -19.55 -6.74
CA ARG A 84 1.24 -18.57 -7.07
C ARG A 84 1.73 -17.75 -5.87
N ASN A 85 1.19 -17.96 -4.67
CA ASN A 85 1.47 -17.12 -3.49
C ASN A 85 2.08 -17.87 -2.29
N GLU A 86 2.97 -18.83 -2.55
CA GLU A 86 3.90 -19.37 -1.55
C GLU A 86 5.32 -18.89 -1.87
N GLY A 87 5.62 -17.60 -1.69
CA GLY A 87 6.97 -17.11 -2.01
C GLY A 87 7.23 -15.61 -2.03
N ALA A 88 6.57 -14.81 -1.20
CA ALA A 88 6.91 -13.38 -1.04
C ALA A 88 6.81 -12.93 0.42
#